data_AF-G8RZH5-F1
#
_entry.id   AF-G8RZH5-F1
#
_cell.length_a   1.000
_cell.length_b   1.000
_cell.length_c   1.000
_cell.angle_alpha   90.00
_cell.angle_beta   90.00
_cell.angle_gamma   90.00
#
_symmetry.space_group_name_H-M   'P 1'
#
loop_
_entity.id
_entity.type
_entity.pdbx_description
1 polymer ?
#
loop_
_entity_poly.entity_id
_entity_poly.type
_entity_poly.pdbx_seq_one_letter_code
_entity_poly.pdbx_strand_id
1 'polypeptide(L)'
;MNLSIIGQAAGLFAVTNIDDILILALFSAQGAGHRHTTRNILAGQYLGFAGILAVAVAAAVGATLLPERAVPYLGLVPLALGIRAAVQAWRHRNDNGDDRTEATGDAPGIAALAAVTFANGGDNIGVYVPVFATAGVGAMTVYVVVFLLLVAV
;
A
#
# COMPACT_ATOMS: atom_id res chain seq x y z
N MET A 1 -15.67 -15.94 -15.09
CA MET A 1 -14.43 -15.12 -15.11
C MET A 1 -14.30 -14.19 -13.90
N ASN A 2 -15.38 -13.63 -13.34
CA ASN A 2 -15.24 -12.61 -12.27
C ASN A 2 -14.83 -13.15 -10.88
N LEU A 3 -15.30 -14.32 -10.45
CA LEU A 3 -15.03 -14.80 -9.08
C LEU A 3 -13.54 -15.11 -8.84
N SER A 4 -12.83 -15.62 -9.86
CA SER A 4 -11.40 -15.87 -9.76
C SER A 4 -10.57 -14.58 -9.66
N ILE A 5 -10.96 -13.53 -10.39
CA ILE A 5 -10.28 -12.23 -10.35
C ILE A 5 -10.54 -11.56 -9.00
N ILE A 6 -11.75 -11.66 -8.46
CA ILE A 6 -12.07 -11.15 -7.11
C ILE A 6 -11.22 -11.87 -6.06
N GLY A 7 -11.06 -13.20 -6.15
CA GLY A 7 -10.21 -13.96 -5.23
C GLY A 7 -8.73 -13.58 -5.34
N GLN A 8 -8.22 -13.39 -6.56
CA GLN A 8 -6.86 -12.88 -6.79
C GLN A 8 -6.68 -11.46 -6.26
N ALA A 9 -7.65 -10.58 -6.47
CA ALA A 9 -7.64 -9.22 -5.94
C ALA A 9 -7.67 -9.22 -4.42
N ALA A 10 -8.53 -10.01 -3.79
CA ALA A 10 -8.57 -10.12 -2.34
C ALA A 10 -7.26 -10.67 -1.76
N GLY A 11 -6.69 -11.71 -2.38
CA GLY A 11 -5.39 -12.25 -1.97
C GLY A 11 -4.23 -11.25 -2.15
N LEU A 12 -4.19 -10.56 -3.29
CA LEU A 12 -3.18 -9.55 -3.58
C LEU A 12 -3.27 -8.36 -2.62
N PHE A 13 -4.49 -7.89 -2.37
CA PHE A 13 -4.76 -6.84 -1.39
C PHE A 13 -4.30 -7.29 0.00
N ALA A 14 -4.73 -8.47 0.44
CA ALA A 14 -4.39 -8.99 1.76
C ALA A 14 -2.88 -9.07 1.98
N VAL A 15 -2.12 -9.60 1.01
CA VAL A 15 -0.66 -9.75 1.12
C VAL A 15 0.06 -8.40 1.13
N THR A 16 -0.39 -7.44 0.31
CA THR A 16 0.26 -6.11 0.21
C THR A 16 -0.16 -5.15 1.30
N ASN A 17 -1.29 -5.36 1.98
CA ASN A 17 -1.81 -4.43 2.99
C ASN A 17 -1.63 -4.95 4.43
N ILE A 18 -0.85 -6.02 4.65
CA ILE A 18 -0.60 -6.53 6.02
C ILE A 18 0.02 -5.43 6.89
N ASP A 19 0.99 -4.70 6.36
CA ASP A 19 1.71 -3.66 7.10
C ASP A 19 0.79 -2.50 7.47
N ASP A 20 -0.10 -2.08 6.56
CA ASP A 20 -1.09 -1.03 6.83
C ASP A 20 -2.11 -1.46 7.90
N ILE A 21 -2.63 -2.69 7.84
CA ILE A 21 -3.56 -3.25 8.85
C ILE A 21 -2.90 -3.25 10.23
N LEU A 22 -1.62 -3.64 10.32
CA LEU A 22 -0.88 -3.66 11.58
C LEU A 22 -0.65 -2.24 12.13
N ILE A 23 -0.29 -1.28 11.28
CA ILE A 23 -0.07 0.12 11.69
C ILE A 23 -1.38 0.75 12.18
N LEU A 24 -2.50 0.50 11.50
CA LEU A 24 -3.82 0.98 11.90
C LEU A 24 -4.31 0.33 13.21
N ALA A 25 -4.04 -0.97 13.39
CA ALA A 25 -4.34 -1.66 14.64
C ALA A 25 -3.56 -1.04 15.82
N LEU A 26 -2.28 -0.70 15.61
CA LEU A 26 -1.45 -0.02 16.62
C LEU A 26 -1.95 1.39 16.95
N PHE A 27 -2.27 2.20 15.94
CA PHE A 27 -2.85 3.54 16.14
C PHE A 27 -4.22 3.47 16.82
N SER A 28 -5.04 2.47 16.49
CA SER A 28 -6.35 2.26 17.11
C SER A 28 -6.21 1.79 18.56
N ALA A 29 -5.20 0.97 18.87
CA ALA A 29 -4.88 0.56 20.23
C ALA A 29 -4.33 1.72 21.08
N GLN A 30 -3.49 2.58 20.50
CA GLN A 30 -2.97 3.79 21.18
C GLN A 30 -4.02 4.90 21.33
N GLY A 31 -5.00 4.98 20.41
CA GLY A 31 -6.08 5.98 20.39
C GLY A 31 -7.35 5.58 21.13
N ALA A 32 -7.37 4.44 21.84
CA ALA A 32 -8.51 3.89 22.57
C ALA A 32 -8.97 4.82 23.70
N GLY A 33 -9.75 5.85 23.34
CA GLY A 33 -10.28 6.86 24.27
C GLY A 33 -10.97 8.06 23.59
N HIS A 34 -10.73 8.32 22.30
CA HIS A 34 -11.24 9.52 21.62
C HIS A 34 -12.14 9.18 20.42
N ARG A 35 -13.45 9.48 20.56
CA ARG A 35 -14.52 9.14 19.59
C ARG A 35 -14.36 9.75 18.19
N HIS A 36 -13.51 10.77 18.04
CA HIS A 36 -13.19 11.43 16.77
C HIS A 36 -11.99 10.82 16.02
N THR A 37 -11.18 9.99 16.68
CA THR A 37 -9.93 9.46 16.13
C THR A 37 -10.19 8.42 15.04
N THR A 38 -11.17 7.53 15.22
CA THR A 38 -11.49 6.47 14.24
C THR A 38 -11.90 7.04 12.87
N ARG A 39 -12.67 8.13 12.84
CA ARG A 39 -13.13 8.73 11.58
C ARG A 39 -11.99 9.42 10.83
N ASN A 40 -11.06 10.03 11.57
CA ASN A 40 -9.87 10.65 10.99
C ASN A 40 -8.87 9.60 10.48
N ILE A 41 -8.71 8.48 11.20
CA ILE A 41 -7.94 7.30 10.75
C ILE A 41 -8.49 6.79 9.42
N LEU A 42 -9.79 6.50 9.36
CA LEU A 42 -10.41 5.96 8.16
C LEU A 42 -10.31 6.93 6.98
N ALA A 43 -10.54 8.22 7.20
CA ALA A 43 -10.41 9.25 6.16
C ALA A 43 -8.97 9.40 5.66
N GLY A 44 -7.99 9.38 6.57
CA GLY A 44 -6.57 9.46 6.22
C GLY A 44 -6.11 8.26 5.42
N GLN A 45 -6.53 7.06 5.82
CA GLN A 45 -6.25 5.82 5.12
C GLN A 45 -6.85 5.80 3.71
N TYR A 46 -8.13 6.17 3.56
CA TYR A 46 -8.75 6.26 2.23
C TYR A 46 -8.02 7.26 1.33
N LEU A 47 -7.61 8.42 1.88
CA LEU A 47 -6.88 9.42 1.12
C LEU A 47 -5.49 8.91 0.68
N GLY A 48 -4.73 8.31 1.60
CA GLY A 48 -3.40 7.75 1.32
C GLY A 48 -3.46 6.59 0.33
N PHE A 49 -4.39 5.66 0.55
CA PHE A 49 -4.59 4.50 -0.30
C PHE A 49 -5.10 4.89 -1.70
N ALA A 50 -6.01 5.86 -1.80
CA ALA A 50 -6.42 6.41 -3.10
C ALA A 50 -5.24 7.03 -3.84
N GLY A 51 -4.32 7.70 -3.13
CA GLY A 51 -3.06 8.21 -3.70
C GLY A 51 -2.18 7.09 -4.26
N ILE A 52 -1.95 6.03 -3.48
CA ILE A 52 -1.21 4.83 -3.92
C ILE A 52 -1.85 4.24 -5.18
N LEU A 53 -3.17 4.07 -5.16
CA LEU A 53 -3.91 3.46 -6.25
C LEU A 53 -3.86 4.32 -7.52
N ALA A 54 -3.94 5.64 -7.37
CA ALA A 54 -3.80 6.59 -8.48
C ALA A 54 -2.40 6.50 -9.11
N VAL A 55 -1.34 6.45 -8.29
CA VAL A 55 0.03 6.27 -8.78
C VAL A 55 0.21 4.92 -9.47
N ALA A 56 -0.31 3.85 -8.90
CA ALA A 56 -0.23 2.51 -9.48
C ALA A 56 -0.96 2.41 -10.83
N VAL A 57 -2.16 2.98 -10.94
CA VAL A 57 -2.91 3.05 -12.21
C VAL A 57 -2.18 3.93 -13.23
N ALA A 58 -1.69 5.10 -12.84
CA ALA A 58 -0.94 5.98 -13.75
C ALA A 58 0.34 5.32 -14.28
N ALA A 59 1.09 4.63 -13.40
CA ALA A 59 2.28 3.88 -13.78
C ALA A 59 1.95 2.66 -14.65
N ALA A 60 0.86 1.95 -14.39
CA ALA A 60 0.39 0.85 -15.23
C ALA A 60 -0.05 1.32 -16.63
N VAL A 61 -0.75 2.47 -16.71
CA VAL A 61 -1.06 3.12 -18.00
C VAL A 61 0.22 3.56 -18.70
N GLY A 62 1.16 4.18 -17.97
CA GLY A 62 2.47 4.54 -18.52
C GLY A 62 3.26 3.33 -19.03
N ALA A 63 3.11 2.17 -18.39
CA ALA A 63 3.72 0.93 -18.84
C ALA A 63 3.18 0.42 -20.18
N THR A 64 1.96 0.83 -20.58
CA THR A 64 1.44 0.51 -21.93
C THR A 64 2.22 1.21 -23.06
N LEU A 65 3.01 2.24 -22.74
CA LEU A 65 3.92 2.90 -23.68
C LEU A 65 5.24 2.14 -23.86
N LEU A 66 5.53 1.17 -23.00
CA LEU A 66 6.73 0.34 -23.10
C LEU A 66 6.55 -0.76 -24.16
N PRO A 67 7.63 -1.20 -24.83
CA PRO A 67 7.59 -2.37 -25.69
C PRO A 67 7.09 -3.60 -24.91
N GLU A 68 6.31 -4.49 -25.53
CA GLU A 68 5.79 -5.72 -24.89
C GLU A 68 6.90 -6.57 -24.24
N ARG A 69 8.12 -6.49 -24.78
CA ARG A 69 9.31 -7.16 -24.27
C ARG A 69 9.75 -6.66 -22.89
N ALA A 70 9.41 -5.41 -22.54
CA ALA A 70 9.78 -4.77 -21.29
C ALA A 70 8.78 -5.04 -20.15
N VAL A 71 7.52 -5.41 -20.46
CA VAL A 71 6.46 -5.65 -19.47
C VAL A 71 6.83 -6.74 -18.45
N PRO A 72 7.43 -7.89 -18.83
CA PRO A 72 7.84 -8.90 -17.86
C PRO A 72 8.90 -8.40 -16.86
N TYR A 73 9.72 -7.42 -17.25
CA TYR A 73 10.76 -6.87 -16.38
C TYR A 73 10.19 -5.98 -15.26
N LEU A 74 8.92 -5.56 -15.35
CA LEU A 74 8.26 -4.84 -14.25
C LEU A 74 8.17 -5.71 -12.99
N GLY A 75 8.12 -7.04 -13.12
CA GLY A 75 8.17 -7.97 -11.99
C GLY A 75 9.53 -7.98 -11.25
N LEU A 76 10.59 -7.45 -11.87
CA LEU A 76 11.88 -7.26 -11.19
C LEU A 76 11.86 -6.09 -10.22
N VAL A 77 10.96 -5.11 -10.41
CA VAL A 77 10.83 -3.95 -9.52
C VAL A 77 10.45 -4.38 -8.09
N PRO A 78 9.34 -5.13 -7.85
CA PRO A 78 9.00 -5.56 -6.50
C PRO A 78 10.05 -6.52 -5.92
N LEU A 79 10.70 -7.34 -6.76
CA LEU A 79 11.75 -8.26 -6.31
C LEU A 79 13.00 -7.49 -5.85
N ALA A 80 13.42 -6.45 -6.58
CA ALA A 80 14.52 -5.58 -6.19
C ALA A 80 14.20 -4.79 -4.92
N LEU A 81 12.97 -4.28 -4.77
CA LEU A 81 12.53 -3.60 -3.56
C LEU A 81 12.54 -4.54 -2.34
N GLY A 82 12.03 -5.76 -2.49
CA GLY A 82 12.05 -6.78 -1.43
C GLY A 82 13.46 -7.17 -1.00
N ILE A 83 14.38 -7.38 -1.94
CA ILE A 83 15.79 -7.66 -1.63
C ILE A 83 16.43 -6.46 -0.92
N ARG A 84 16.19 -5.24 -1.40
CA ARG A 84 16.75 -4.04 -0.78
C ARG A 84 16.24 -3.87 0.65
N ALA A 85 14.94 -4.09 0.88
CA ALA A 85 14.34 -4.07 2.22
C ALA A 85 14.95 -5.13 3.13
N ALA A 86 15.13 -6.36 2.65
CA ALA A 86 15.76 -7.44 3.41
C ALA A 86 17.23 -7.14 3.79
N VAL A 87 18.01 -6.61 2.85
CA VAL A 87 19.41 -6.20 3.09
C VAL A 87 19.48 -5.04 4.07
N GLN A 88 18.58 -4.05 3.95
CA GLN A 88 18.55 -2.89 4.84
C GLN A 88 18.12 -3.30 6.26
N ALA A 89 17.13 -4.18 6.40
CA ALA A 89 16.73 -4.75 7.69
C ALA A 89 17.86 -5.54 8.36
N TRP A 90 18.66 -6.28 7.57
CA TRP A 90 19.83 -7.00 8.11
C TRP A 90 20.94 -6.04 8.55
N ARG A 91 21.17 -4.94 7.82
CA ARG A 91 22.18 -3.92 8.16
C ARG A 91 21.79 -3.08 9.38
N HIS A 92 20.53 -2.64 9.50
CA HIS A 92 20.05 -1.87 10.65
C HIS A 92 19.92 -2.70 11.93
N ARG A 93 19.80 -4.03 11.84
CA ARG A 93 19.87 -4.91 13.01
C ARG A 93 21.26 -4.91 13.68
N ASN A 94 22.28 -4.36 13.02
CA ASN A 94 23.65 -4.25 13.51
C ASN A 94 24.04 -2.81 13.92
N ASP A 95 23.12 -1.85 13.82
CA ASP A 95 23.36 -0.44 14.15
C ASP A 95 22.18 0.07 14.98
N ASN A 96 22.19 -0.22 16.28
CA ASN A 96 21.21 0.34 17.21
C ASN A 96 21.56 1.82 17.44
N GLY A 97 21.06 2.68 16.56
CA GLY A 97 21.02 4.13 16.69
C GLY A 97 19.56 4.59 16.77
N ASP A 98 19.26 5.23 17.88
CA ASP A 98 17.96 5.69 18.38
C ASP A 98 17.25 6.68 17.42
N ASP A 99 16.11 6.30 16.84
CA ASP A 99 15.16 7.23 16.20
C ASP A 99 13.78 7.08 16.87
N ARG A 100 13.70 7.56 18.10
CA ARG A 100 12.41 7.82 18.77
C ARG A 100 11.88 9.16 18.29
N THR A 101 11.06 9.13 17.24
CA THR A 101 10.23 10.28 16.87
C THR A 101 9.32 10.62 18.06
N GLU A 102 9.52 11.80 18.64
CA GLU A 102 8.72 12.34 19.74
C GLU A 102 7.26 12.46 19.28
N ALA A 103 6.41 11.54 19.73
CA ALA A 103 4.98 11.64 19.53
C ALA A 103 4.44 12.76 20.44
N THR A 104 4.22 13.94 19.87
CA THR A 104 3.42 14.99 20.49
C THR A 104 2.03 14.43 20.77
N GLY A 105 1.54 14.54 22.01
CA GLY A 105 0.36 13.83 22.55
C GLY A 105 -1.02 14.17 21.95
N ASP A 106 -1.09 14.71 20.74
CA ASP A 106 -2.34 14.92 20.00
C ASP A 106 -2.60 13.77 19.01
N ALA A 107 -3.87 13.41 18.85
CA ALA A 107 -4.28 12.39 17.88
C ALA A 107 -3.81 12.79 16.46
N PRO A 108 -3.17 11.87 15.70
CA PRO A 108 -2.69 12.17 14.36
C PRO A 108 -3.82 12.71 13.46
N GLY A 109 -3.57 13.85 12.80
CA GLY A 109 -4.50 14.41 11.83
C GLY A 109 -4.62 13.55 10.56
N ILE A 110 -5.70 13.74 9.80
CA ILE A 110 -5.99 13.02 8.55
C ILE A 110 -4.79 13.05 7.57
N ALA A 111 -4.13 14.20 7.44
CA ALA A 111 -2.98 14.37 6.56
C ALA A 111 -1.75 13.57 7.01
N ALA A 112 -1.51 13.48 8.33
CA ALA A 112 -0.40 12.69 8.87
C ALA A 112 -0.65 11.20 8.62
N LEU A 113 -1.87 10.73 8.85
CA LEU A 113 -2.27 9.34 8.57
C LEU A 113 -2.16 9.00 7.09
N ALA A 114 -2.62 9.89 6.20
CA ALA A 114 -2.47 9.72 4.76
C ALA A 114 -1.01 9.67 4.32
N ALA A 115 -0.14 10.51 4.90
CA ALA A 115 1.29 10.51 4.62
C ALA A 115 1.96 9.22 5.09
N VAL A 116 1.58 8.68 6.26
CA VAL A 116 2.07 7.40 6.77
C VAL A 116 1.64 6.26 5.85
N THR A 117 0.35 6.17 5.50
CA THR A 117 -0.14 5.15 4.54
C THR A 117 0.59 5.26 3.21
N PHE A 118 0.76 6.46 2.65
CA PHE A 118 1.46 6.65 1.39
C PHE A 118 2.95 6.27 1.47
N ALA A 119 3.61 6.61 2.57
CA ALA A 119 5.01 6.26 2.81
C ALA A 119 5.21 4.74 2.95
N ASN A 120 4.23 4.03 3.54
CA ASN A 120 4.27 2.59 3.70
C ASN A 120 3.91 1.85 2.41
N GLY A 121 2.96 2.35 1.62
CA GLY A 121 2.46 1.64 0.43
C GLY A 121 3.38 1.65 -0.80
N GLY A 122 4.69 1.82 -0.62
CA GLY A 122 5.67 1.73 -1.70
C GLY A 122 5.77 0.32 -2.29
N ASP A 123 5.66 -0.71 -1.45
CA ASP A 123 5.57 -2.10 -1.86
C ASP A 123 4.22 -2.43 -2.52
N ASN A 124 3.11 -1.84 -2.07
CA ASN A 124 1.82 -1.89 -2.75
C ASN A 124 1.95 -1.39 -4.20
N ILE A 125 2.57 -0.21 -4.42
CA ILE A 125 2.81 0.30 -5.78
C ILE A 125 3.67 -0.68 -6.59
N GLY A 126 4.77 -1.15 -6.01
CA GLY A 126 5.69 -2.09 -6.68
C GLY A 126 5.03 -3.38 -7.15
N VAL A 127 4.00 -3.85 -6.43
CA VAL A 127 3.25 -5.07 -6.77
C VAL A 127 2.03 -4.77 -7.67
N TYR A 128 1.33 -3.65 -7.48
CA TYR A 128 0.12 -3.32 -8.24
C TYR A 128 0.43 -2.96 -9.69
N VAL A 129 1.51 -2.20 -9.94
CA VAL A 129 1.89 -1.75 -11.28
C VAL A 129 2.07 -2.92 -12.27
N PRO A 130 2.90 -3.95 -12.01
CA PRO A 130 3.04 -5.07 -12.93
C PRO A 130 1.75 -5.88 -13.09
N VAL A 131 0.95 -6.04 -12.02
CA VAL A 131 -0.33 -6.76 -12.09
C VAL A 131 -1.33 -6.01 -12.97
N PHE A 132 -1.47 -4.69 -12.80
CA PHE A 132 -2.39 -3.88 -13.60
C PHE A 132 -1.95 -3.79 -15.06
N ALA A 133 -0.64 -3.67 -15.31
CA ALA A 133 -0.08 -3.64 -16.67
C ALA A 133 -0.33 -4.95 -17.44
N THR A 134 -0.46 -6.09 -16.75
CA THR A 134 -0.65 -7.41 -17.38
C THR A 134 -2.09 -7.91 -17.35
N ALA A 135 -2.93 -7.43 -16.42
CA ALA A 135 -4.33 -7.86 -16.28
C ALA A 135 -5.28 -7.26 -17.33
N GLY A 136 -4.89 -6.13 -17.94
CA GLY A 136 -5.73 -5.38 -18.87
C GLY A 136 -6.82 -4.55 -18.18
N VAL A 137 -7.43 -3.62 -18.92
CA VAL A 137 -8.29 -2.55 -18.38
C VAL A 137 -9.49 -3.10 -17.60
N GLY A 138 -10.18 -4.11 -18.13
CA GLY A 138 -11.37 -4.68 -17.48
C GLY A 138 -11.07 -5.34 -16.13
N ALA A 139 -10.00 -6.12 -16.03
CA ALA A 139 -9.61 -6.74 -14.77
C ALA A 139 -9.03 -5.70 -13.80
N MET A 140 -8.26 -4.72 -14.28
CA MET A 140 -7.75 -3.61 -13.47
C MET A 140 -8.88 -2.86 -12.74
N THR A 141 -10.00 -2.58 -13.41
CA THR A 141 -11.17 -1.97 -12.77
C THR A 141 -11.71 -2.84 -11.63
N VAL A 142 -11.74 -4.17 -11.79
CA VAL A 142 -12.17 -5.09 -10.72
C VAL A 142 -11.20 -5.03 -9.54
N TYR A 143 -9.88 -5.04 -9.77
CA TYR A 143 -8.88 -4.87 -8.70
C TYR A 143 -9.09 -3.56 -7.93
N VAL A 144 -9.24 -2.43 -8.63
CA VAL A 144 -9.47 -1.11 -8.03
C VAL A 144 -10.71 -1.10 -7.13
N VAL A 145 -11.83 -1.64 -7.61
CA VAL A 145 -13.07 -1.70 -6.84
C VAL A 145 -12.91 -2.59 -5.61
N VAL A 146 -12.32 -3.78 -5.76
CA VAL A 146 -12.10 -4.70 -4.64
C VAL A 146 -11.19 -4.08 -3.58
N PHE A 147 -10.11 -3.41 -3.99
CA PHE A 147 -9.19 -2.76 -3.07
C PHE A 147 -9.87 -1.63 -2.27
N LEU A 148 -10.67 -0.79 -2.93
CA LEU A 148 -11.43 0.28 -2.27
C LEU A 148 -12.52 -0.23 -1.33
N LEU A 149 -13.04 -1.44 -1.55
CA LEU A 149 -13.98 -2.09 -0.64
C LEU A 149 -13.27 -2.71 0.56
N LEU A 150 -12.10 -3.32 0.35
CA LEU A 150 -11.34 -3.99 1.41
C LEU A 150 -10.58 -3.03 2.32
N VAL A 151 -10.23 -1.82 1.85
CA VAL A 151 -9.53 -0.83 2.67
C VAL A 151 -10.34 -0.36 3.89
N ALA A 152 -11.66 -0.58 3.90
CA ALA A 152 -12.55 -0.26 5.02
C ALA A 152 -12.82 -1.41 6.00
N VAL A 153 -12.22 -2.58 5.79
CA VAL A 153 -12.41 -3.79 6.61
C VAL A 153 -11.30 -3.90 7.65
#